data_AF-A0A523Z6M2-F1
#
_entry.id   AF-A0A523Z6M2-F1
#
_cell.length_a   1.000
_cell.length_b   1.000
_cell.length_c   1.000
_cell.angle_alpha   90.00
_cell.angle_beta   90.00
_cell.angle_gamma   90.00
#
_symmetry.space_group_name_H-M   'P 1'
#
loop_
_entity.id
_entity.type
_entity.pdbx_description
1 polymer ?
#
loop_
_entity_poly.entity_id
_entity_poly.type
_entity_poly.pdbx_seq_one_letter_code
_entity_poly.pdbx_strand_id
1 'polypeptide(L)' 'MITIKCSACKAKIFKYKKIGKGRVLNCYKEKISKDYSKRKENKIKCKRCGKVIGIDQGKRIRMKQSAFTTSGFKD' A
#
# COMPACT_ATOMS: atom_id res chain seq x y z
N MET A 1 -10.67 -3.84 -8.08
CA MET A 1 -9.29 -3.30 -7.90
C MET A 1 -9.33 -2.19 -6.87
N ILE A 2 -8.37 -2.13 -5.94
CA ILE A 2 -8.37 -1.12 -4.86
C ILE A 2 -7.24 -0.11 -5.04
N THR A 3 -7.46 1.10 -4.54
CA THR A 3 -6.44 2.13 -4.40
C THR A 3 -6.07 2.25 -2.93
N ILE A 4 -4.79 2.05 -2.64
CA ILE A 4 -4.21 2.25 -1.32
C ILE A 4 -3.72 3.70 -1.25
N LYS A 5 -4.18 4.45 -0.26
CA LYS A 5 -3.87 5.86 -0.04
C LYS A 5 -3.19 6.05 1.31
N CYS A 6 -2.38 7.09 1.46
CA CYS A 6 -1.83 7.46 2.75
C CYS A 6 -2.95 7.93 3.69
N SER A 7 -2.96 7.44 4.93
CA SER A 7 -3.94 7.90 5.93
C SER A 7 -3.73 9.38 6.32
N ALA A 8 -2.51 9.91 6.26
CA ALA A 8 -2.22 11.29 6.65
C ALA A 8 -2.58 12.31 5.56
N CYS A 9 -2.07 12.12 4.33
CA CYS A 9 -2.23 13.12 3.26
C CYS A 9 -3.14 12.68 2.10
N LYS A 10 -3.80 11.51 2.23
CA LYS A 10 -4.70 10.90 1.22
C LYS A 10 -4.07 10.65 -0.17
N ALA A 11 -2.75 10.84 -0.31
CA ALA A 11 -2.03 10.58 -1.55
C ALA A 11 -2.07 9.10 -1.94
N LYS A 12 -2.17 8.81 -3.23
CA LYS A 12 -2.15 7.43 -3.75
C LYS A 12 -0.76 6.83 -3.49
N ILE A 13 -0.74 5.60 -2.96
CA ILE A 13 0.48 4.83 -2.71
C ILE A 13 0.57 3.67 -3.69
N PHE A 14 -0.49 2.85 -3.77
CA PHE A 14 -0.55 1.71 -4.68
C PHE A 14 -1.90 1.61 -5.37
N LYS A 15 -1.91 1.13 -6.61
CA LYS A 15 -3.07 0.41 -7.16
C LYS A 15 -2.83 -1.08 -6.94
N TYR A 16 -3.74 -1.73 -6.23
CA TYR A 16 -3.57 -3.13 -5.81
C TYR A 16 -4.74 -3.99 -6.29
N LYS A 17 -4.42 -5.12 -6.93
CA LYS A 17 -5.40 -6.14 -7.30
C LYS A 17 -5.69 -7.02 -6.07
N LYS A 18 -6.68 -6.60 -5.29
CA LYS A 18 -7.20 -7.40 -4.18
C LYS A 18 -8.01 -8.58 -4.74
N ILE A 19 -7.73 -9.78 -4.25
CA ILE A 19 -8.46 -11.01 -4.55
C ILE A 19 -9.00 -11.52 -3.21
N GLY A 20 -10.29 -11.83 -3.14
CA GLY A 20 -10.94 -12.35 -1.94
C GLY A 20 -11.42 -11.31 -0.91
N LYS A 21 -12.22 -11.79 0.04
CA LYS A 21 -12.83 -11.02 1.14
C LYS A 21 -11.81 -10.87 2.29
N GLY A 22 -11.82 -9.74 3.01
CA GLY A 22 -10.89 -9.47 4.14
C GLY A 22 -10.08 -8.17 4.06
N ARG A 23 -9.26 -7.89 5.08
CA ARG A 23 -8.39 -6.70 5.18
C ARG A 23 -7.03 -6.94 4.51
N VAL A 24 -6.42 -5.87 3.97
CA VAL A 24 -5.08 -5.95 3.37
C VAL A 24 -4.02 -5.87 4.46
N LEU A 25 -3.48 -7.02 4.87
CA LEU A 25 -2.36 -7.11 5.81
C LEU A 25 -1.01 -7.12 5.08
N ASN A 26 -0.96 -7.87 3.98
CA ASN A 26 0.21 -8.04 3.13
C ASN A 26 -0.13 -7.62 1.70
N CYS A 27 0.68 -6.75 1.12
CA CYS A 27 0.63 -6.43 -0.30
C CYS A 27 1.69 -7.23 -1.03
N TYR A 28 1.28 -8.22 -1.82
CA TYR A 28 2.20 -8.96 -2.69
C TYR A 28 2.61 -8.09 -3.87
N LYS A 29 3.91 -8.01 -4.18
CA LYS A 29 4.44 -7.09 -5.20
C LYS A 29 3.87 -7.37 -6.59
N GLU A 30 3.74 -8.65 -6.92
CA GLU A 30 3.08 -9.20 -8.11
C GLU A 30 1.63 -8.72 -8.32
N LYS A 31 0.92 -8.30 -7.26
CA LYS A 31 -0.46 -7.78 -7.33
C LYS A 31 -0.53 -6.25 -7.32
N ILE A 32 0.61 -5.57 -7.26
CA ILE A 32 0.69 -4.11 -7.36
C ILE A 32 0.69 -3.75 -8.84
N SER A 33 -0.40 -3.13 -9.29
CA SER A 33 -0.54 -2.66 -10.67
C SER A 33 0.21 -1.34 -10.90
N LYS A 34 0.24 -0.45 -9.91
CA LYS A 34 0.98 0.82 -9.97
C LYS A 34 1.56 1.18 -8.61
N ASP A 35 2.82 1.62 -8.59
CA ASP A 35 3.57 2.08 -7.41
C ASP A 35 3.79 3.60 -7.50
N TYR A 36 3.32 4.32 -6.49
CA TYR A 36 3.51 5.77 -6.32
C TYR A 36 4.25 6.10 -5.02
N SER A 37 4.80 5.08 -4.36
CA SER A 37 5.48 5.18 -3.08
C SER A 37 6.93 5.63 -3.24
N LYS A 38 7.54 6.11 -2.16
CA LYS A 38 8.99 6.34 -2.08
C LYS A 38 9.61 5.22 -1.28
N ARG A 39 10.44 4.39 -1.91
CA ARG A 39 11.17 3.32 -1.25
C ARG A 39 12.48 3.88 -0.69
N LYS A 40 12.75 3.66 0.59
CA LYS A 40 14.04 3.96 1.22
C LYS A 40 14.46 2.72 2.01
N GLU A 41 15.49 2.04 1.54
CA GLU A 41 15.91 0.73 2.05
C GLU A 41 14.70 -0.24 2.05
N ASN A 42 14.39 -0.83 3.21
CA ASN A 42 13.24 -1.73 3.37
C ASN A 42 11.96 -0.99 3.78
N LYS A 43 11.95 0.34 3.83
CA LYS A 43 10.77 1.13 4.24
C LYS A 43 10.04 1.70 3.03
N ILE A 44 8.76 1.40 2.94
CA ILE A 44 7.84 2.02 1.98
C ILE A 44 7.29 3.28 2.63
N LYS A 45 7.57 4.44 2.03
CA LYS A 45 7.11 5.75 2.51
C LYS A 45 6.16 6.41 1.53
N CYS A 46 5.28 7.26 2.04
CA CYS A 46 4.51 8.16 1.19
C CYS A 46 5.43 9.19 0.55
N LYS A 47 5.37 9.33 -0.78
CA LYS A 47 6.16 10.32 -1.52
C LYS A 47 5.83 11.77 -1.12
N ARG A 48 4.58 12.03 -0.67
CA ARG A 48 4.09 13.38 -0.36
C ARG A 48 4.37 13.84 1.08
N CYS A 49 4.26 12.96 2.07
CA CYS A 49 4.38 13.34 3.50
C CYS A 49 5.46 12.55 4.26
N GLY A 50 6.16 11.61 3.61
CA GLY A 50 7.20 10.81 4.26
C GLY A 50 6.70 9.72 5.23
N LYS A 51 5.39 9.65 5.52
CA LYS A 51 4.82 8.64 6.43
C LYS A 51 5.17 7.22 5.98
N VAL A 52 5.64 6.39 6.91
CA VAL A 52 5.97 4.98 6.66
C VAL A 52 4.67 4.18 6.51
N ILE A 53 4.45 3.63 5.32
CA ILE A 53 3.26 2.85 4.96
C ILE A 53 3.45 1.36 5.25
N GLY A 54 4.66 0.85 5.09
CA GLY A 54 4.95 -0.55 5.29
C GLY A 54 6.44 -0.86 5.19
N ILE A 55 6.76 -2.14 5.38
CA ILE A 55 8.12 -2.67 5.30
C ILE A 55 8.16 -3.71 4.19
N ASP A 56 9.14 -3.58 3.32
CA ASP A 56 9.44 -4.54 2.27
C ASP A 56 10.07 -5.81 2.89
N GLN A 57 9.45 -6.96 2.66
CA GLN A 57 9.93 -8.27 3.09
C GLN A 57 10.22 -9.18 1.88
N GLY A 58 10.77 -8.61 0.80
CA GLY A 58 11.09 -9.37 -0.41
C GLY A 58 9.86 -9.60 -1.28
N LYS A 59 9.12 -10.70 -1.10
CA LYS A 59 7.96 -11.03 -1.98
C LYS A 59 6.70 -10.21 -1.66
N ARG A 60 6.61 -9.72 -0.42
CA ARG A 60 5.46 -8.95 0.08
C ARG A 60 5.90 -7.71 0.83
N ILE A 61 5.01 -6.74 0.88
CA ILE A 61 5.12 -5.55 1.71
C ILE A 61 4.20 -5.77 2.92
N ARG A 62 4.76 -5.80 4.12
CA ARG A 62 4.01 -5.81 5.37
C ARG A 62 3.46 -4.41 5.61
N MET A 63 2.15 -4.26 5.47
CA MET A 63 1.49 -2.96 5.52
C MET A 63 1.18 -2.57 6.98
N LYS A 64 1.39 -1.30 7.34
CA LYS A 64 1.00 -0.76 8.65
C LYS A 64 -0.43 -0.24 8.57
N GLN A 65 -1.41 -0.94 9.16
CA GLN A 65 -2.84 -0.65 8.99
C GLN A 65 -3.22 0.81 9.30
N SER A 66 -2.62 1.45 10.31
CA SER A 66 -2.87 2.84 10.67
C SER A 66 -2.21 3.87 9.74
N ALA A 67 -1.38 3.42 8.79
CA ALA A 67 -0.64 4.29 7.89
C ALA A 67 -1.32 4.50 6.53
N PHE A 68 -2.30 3.67 6.17
CA PHE A 68 -2.99 3.75 4.89
C PHE A 68 -4.50 3.57 5.03
N THR A 69 -5.21 4.04 4.00
CA THR A 69 -6.63 3.77 3.80
C THR A 69 -6.82 3.13 2.43
N THR A 70 -7.90 2.38 2.25
CA THR A 70 -8.22 1.75 0.96
C THR A 70 -9.51 2.33 0.41
N SER A 71 -9.54 2.62 -0.89
CA SER A 71 -10.75 3.04 -1.59
C SER A 71 -10.91 2.21 -2.87
N GLY A 72 -12.14 1.92 -3.28
CA GLY A 72 -12.46 1.21 -4.53
C GLY A 72 -13.29 -0.06 -4.33
N PHE A 73 -13.76 -0.62 -5.44
CA PHE A 73 -14.69 -1.74 -5.46
C PHE A 73 -14.02 -3.03 -4.97
N LYS A 74 -14.65 -3.64 -3.95
CA LYS A 74 -14.47 -5.04 -3.57
C LYS A 74 -15.48 -5.80 -4.42
N ASP A 75 -15.00 -6.40 -5.50
CA ASP A 75 -15.73 -7.52 -6.11
C ASP A 75 -15.52 -8.74 -5.20
#